data_AF-A0A5J4PF76-F1
#
_entry.id   AF-A0A5J4PF76-F1
#
_cell.length_a   1.000
_cell.length_b   1.000
_cell.length_c   1.000
_cell.angle_alpha   90.00
_cell.angle_beta   90.00
_cell.angle_gamma   90.00
#
_symmetry.space_group_name_H-M   'P 1'
#
loop_
_entity.id
_entity.type
_entity.pdbx_description
1 polymer ?
#
loop_
_entity_poly.entity_id
_entity_poly.type
_entity_poly.pdbx_seq_one_letter_code
_entity_poly.pdbx_strand_id
1 'polypeptide(L)'
;MKIIVDDKIPYIKDAVRQIADDVIFVSGKDFTPKLICDADVLIVRTRTHCNRELLEGSRIQLVVTATAGYDHMDTEYCRQTGIAWNYAAGCNSSSVAQYVQPSLHRAQPV
;
A
#
# COMPACT_ATOMS: atom_id res chain seq x y z
N MET A 1 17.27 -1.80 8.30
CA MET A 1 15.93 -2.02 7.75
C MET A 1 15.76 -1.10 6.56
N LYS A 2 15.57 -1.67 5.37
CA LYS A 2 15.38 -0.97 4.11
C LYS A 2 13.89 -0.98 3.73
N ILE A 3 13.32 0.21 3.52
CA ILE A 3 11.91 0.38 3.17
C ILE A 3 11.79 1.00 1.78
N ILE A 4 10.96 0.41 0.92
CA ILE A 4 10.65 0.97 -0.39
C ILE A 4 9.20 1.45 -0.40
N VAL A 5 8.99 2.71 -0.77
CA VAL A 5 7.72 3.42 -0.61
C VAL A 5 7.25 4.01 -1.95
N ASP A 6 5.96 3.89 -2.26
CA ASP A 6 5.33 4.62 -3.37
C ASP A 6 5.39 6.13 -3.10
N ASP A 7 6.02 6.88 -4.01
CA ASP A 7 6.30 8.32 -3.89
C ASP A 7 5.05 9.21 -3.87
N LYS A 8 3.87 8.65 -4.17
CA LYS A 8 2.59 9.35 -4.18
C LYS A 8 1.75 9.11 -2.92
N ILE A 9 2.24 8.39 -1.92
CA ILE A 9 1.56 8.32 -0.62
C ILE A 9 1.76 9.67 0.09
N PRO A 10 0.68 10.41 0.39
CA PRO A 10 0.81 11.73 1.02
C PRO A 10 1.28 11.60 2.47
N TYR A 11 2.03 12.60 2.96
CA TYR A 11 2.49 12.73 4.36
C TYR A 11 3.39 11.60 4.90
N ILE A 12 3.72 10.59 4.09
CA ILE A 12 4.47 9.42 4.56
C ILE A 12 5.96 9.70 4.81
N LYS A 13 6.55 10.69 4.13
CA LYS A 13 8.00 10.90 4.11
C LYS A 13 8.58 11.09 5.51
N ASP A 14 7.95 11.92 6.32
CA ASP A 14 8.44 12.21 7.66
C ASP A 14 8.11 11.06 8.63
N ALA A 15 6.95 10.42 8.45
CA ALA A 15 6.55 9.26 9.25
C ALA A 15 7.50 8.07 9.07
N VAL A 16 7.87 7.74 7.83
CA VAL A 16 8.72 6.58 7.53
C VAL A 16 10.18 6.82 7.94
N ARG A 17 10.65 8.06 7.90
CA ARG A 17 12.00 8.43 8.37
C ARG A 17 12.17 8.34 9.89
N GLN A 18 11.07 8.34 10.65
CA GLN A 18 11.11 8.12 12.10
C GLN A 18 11.30 6.64 12.46
N ILE A 19 11.09 5.72 11.52
CA ILE A 19 11.16 4.27 11.77
C ILE A 19 12.31 3.57 11.03
N ALA A 20 12.88 4.17 9.98
CA ALA A 20 14.02 3.63 9.25
C ALA A 20 14.90 4.74 8.65
N ASP A 21 16.21 4.51 8.67
CA ASP A 21 17.20 5.40 8.04
C ASP A 21 17.35 5.15 6.53
N ASP A 22 17.12 3.91 6.07
CA ASP A 22 17.23 3.51 4.65
C ASP A 22 15.84 3.43 4.02
N VAL A 23 15.42 4.52 3.39
CA VAL A 23 14.12 4.65 2.73
C VAL A 23 14.28 5.13 1.29
N ILE A 24 13.74 4.35 0.35
CA ILE A 24 13.72 4.67 -1.08
C ILE A 24 12.29 4.98 -1.50
N PHE A 25 12.10 6.12 -2.16
CA PHE A 25 10.81 6.49 -2.76
C PHE A 25 10.87 6.26 -4.27
N VAL A 26 9.91 5.51 -4.81
CA VAL A 26 9.79 5.23 -6.24
C VAL A 26 8.35 5.39 -6.72
N SER A 27 8.14 5.56 -8.02
CA SER A 27 6.80 5.53 -8.57
C SER A 27 6.21 4.12 -8.45
N GLY A 28 4.90 4.00 -8.25
CA GLY A 28 4.23 2.69 -8.16
C GLY A 28 4.48 1.74 -9.34
N LYS A 29 4.87 2.25 -10.51
CA LYS A 29 5.22 1.46 -11.71
C LYS A 29 6.67 0.94 -11.72
N ASP A 30 7.53 1.45 -10.84
CA ASP A 30 8.98 1.18 -10.85
C ASP A 30 9.35 0.07 -9.83
N PHE A 31 8.37 -0.51 -9.13
CA PHE A 31 8.55 -1.68 -8.28
C PHE A 31 8.87 -2.90 -9.15
N THR A 32 10.07 -3.45 -8.99
CA THR A 32 10.56 -4.61 -9.73
C THR A 32 11.25 -5.58 -8.78
N PRO A 33 11.33 -6.89 -9.12
CA PRO A 33 12.04 -7.88 -8.30
C PRO A 33 13.48 -7.47 -7.97
N LYS A 34 14.17 -6.86 -8.94
CA LYS A 34 15.53 -6.35 -8.75
C LYS A 34 15.60 -5.19 -7.76
N LEU A 35 14.63 -4.28 -7.79
CA LEU A 35 14.60 -3.14 -6.88
C LEU A 35 14.34 -3.58 -5.44
N ILE A 36 13.48 -4.59 -5.24
CA ILE A 36 13.03 -5.00 -3.91
C ILE A 36 13.85 -6.15 -3.30
N CYS A 37 14.81 -6.71 -4.02
CA CYS A 37 15.47 -7.96 -3.64
C CYS A 37 16.12 -7.91 -2.26
N ASP A 38 16.64 -6.75 -1.87
CA ASP A 38 17.33 -6.49 -0.61
C ASP A 38 16.52 -5.63 0.37
N ALA A 39 15.26 -5.33 0.06
CA ALA A 39 14.38 -4.58 0.95
C ALA A 39 13.75 -5.49 2.01
N ASP A 40 13.36 -4.90 3.15
CA ASP A 40 12.68 -5.59 4.24
C ASP A 40 11.16 -5.31 4.20
N VAL A 41 10.77 -4.09 3.79
CA VAL A 41 9.38 -3.62 3.82
C VAL A 41 9.01 -2.90 2.52
N LEU A 42 7.81 -3.18 2.01
CA LEU A 42 7.18 -2.40 0.95
C LEU A 42 6.01 -1.59 1.50
N ILE A 43 5.89 -0.33 1.09
CA ILE A 43 4.69 0.49 1.32
C ILE A 43 4.17 1.00 -0.02
N VAL A 44 3.03 0.47 -0.44
CA VAL A 44 2.53 0.61 -1.82
C VAL A 44 1.14 1.26 -1.91
N ARG A 45 0.68 1.50 -3.14
CA ARG A 45 -0.72 1.80 -3.47
C ARG A 45 -1.20 0.84 -4.57
N THR A 46 -2.38 1.11 -5.13
CA THR A 46 -3.07 0.24 -6.10
C THR A 46 -2.32 -0.05 -7.41
N ARG A 47 -1.29 0.74 -7.78
CA ARG A 47 -0.56 0.52 -9.04
C ARG A 47 0.49 -0.60 -8.95
N THR A 48 0.88 -0.99 -7.75
CA THR A 48 1.90 -2.00 -7.53
C THR A 48 1.21 -3.32 -7.19
N HIS A 49 1.29 -4.29 -8.10
CA HIS A 49 0.79 -5.63 -7.84
C HIS A 49 1.79 -6.42 -7.00
N CYS A 50 1.45 -6.68 -5.75
CA CYS A 50 2.27 -7.44 -4.83
C CYS A 50 1.88 -8.92 -4.92
N ASN A 51 2.30 -9.54 -6.03
CA ASN A 51 2.05 -10.95 -6.34
C ASN A 51 3.36 -11.76 -6.21
N ARG A 52 3.27 -13.07 -6.47
CA ARG A 52 4.45 -13.95 -6.52
C ARG A 52 5.55 -13.41 -7.44
N GLU A 53 5.21 -12.93 -8.63
CA GLU A 53 6.20 -12.44 -9.62
C GLU A 53 7.04 -11.28 -9.07
N LEU A 54 6.44 -10.40 -8.27
CA LEU A 54 7.17 -9.31 -7.63
C LEU A 54 7.98 -9.80 -6.42
N LEU A 55 7.35 -10.60 -5.54
CA LEU A 55 7.83 -10.88 -4.18
C LEU A 55 8.79 -12.08 -4.09
N GLU A 56 8.75 -13.02 -5.03
CA GLU A 56 9.52 -14.25 -4.96
C GLU A 56 11.04 -13.99 -4.97
N GLY A 57 11.77 -14.66 -4.06
CA GLY A 57 13.21 -14.50 -3.91
C GLY A 57 13.67 -13.18 -3.29
N SER A 58 12.74 -12.30 -2.88
CA SER A 58 13.06 -11.08 -2.14
C SER A 58 13.26 -11.34 -0.64
N ARG A 59 13.79 -10.34 0.07
CA ARG A 59 13.90 -10.32 1.54
C ARG A 59 12.68 -9.70 2.23
N ILE A 60 11.61 -9.40 1.49
CA ILE A 60 10.44 -8.73 2.03
C ILE A 60 9.81 -9.55 3.16
N GLN A 61 9.61 -8.89 4.30
CA GLN A 61 8.96 -9.46 5.49
C GLN A 61 7.58 -8.84 5.71
N LEU A 62 7.35 -7.62 5.22
CA LEU A 62 6.10 -6.89 5.38
C LEU A 62 5.74 -6.11 4.11
N VAL A 63 4.48 -6.22 3.69
CA VAL A 63 3.89 -5.34 2.67
C VAL A 63 2.69 -4.58 3.25
N VAL A 64 2.74 -3.25 3.20
CA VAL A 64 1.62 -2.40 3.61
C VAL A 64 1.07 -1.67 2.40
N THR A 65 -0.24 -1.70 2.20
CA THR A 65 -0.88 -0.88 1.18
C THR A 65 -1.67 0.27 1.80
N ALA A 66 -1.41 1.50 1.31
CA ALA A 66 -2.11 2.72 1.74
C ALA A 66 -3.48 2.85 1.05
N THR A 67 -4.28 1.78 1.09
CA THR A 67 -5.54 1.63 0.36
C THR A 67 -6.60 0.93 1.20
N ALA A 68 -7.86 1.26 0.98
CA ALA A 68 -8.99 0.65 1.69
C ALA A 68 -9.29 -0.80 1.25
N GLY A 69 -8.95 -1.15 0.00
CA GLY A 69 -8.99 -2.51 -0.53
C GLY A 69 -7.59 -3.03 -0.85
N TYR A 70 -7.50 -4.31 -1.20
CA TYR A 70 -6.23 -5.03 -1.38
C TYR A 70 -6.24 -5.99 -2.58
N ASP A 71 -7.07 -5.76 -3.60
CA ASP A 71 -7.16 -6.63 -4.79
C ASP A 71 -5.83 -6.77 -5.55
N HIS A 72 -4.92 -5.80 -5.39
CA HIS A 72 -3.56 -5.83 -5.94
C HIS A 72 -2.55 -6.62 -5.08
N MET A 73 -3.01 -7.26 -3.99
CA MET A 73 -2.20 -8.08 -3.08
C MET A 73 -2.53 -9.56 -3.27
N ASP A 74 -1.52 -10.39 -3.52
CA ASP A 74 -1.67 -11.84 -3.44
C ASP A 74 -1.54 -12.29 -1.98
N THR A 75 -2.66 -12.16 -1.24
CA THR A 75 -2.72 -12.45 0.20
C THR A 75 -2.46 -13.92 0.52
N GLU A 76 -2.79 -14.82 -0.40
CA GLU A 76 -2.55 -16.26 -0.26
C GLU A 76 -1.06 -16.58 -0.43
N TYR A 77 -0.39 -15.98 -1.41
CA TYR A 77 1.06 -16.10 -1.53
C TYR A 77 1.79 -15.54 -0.32
N CYS A 78 1.39 -14.36 0.18
CA CYS A 78 1.95 -13.78 1.40
C CYS A 78 1.79 -14.74 2.59
N ARG A 79 0.61 -15.34 2.75
CA ARG A 79 0.33 -16.35 3.79
C ARG A 79 1.22 -17.59 3.65
N GLN A 80 1.38 -18.12 2.44
CA GLN A 80 2.20 -19.32 2.17
C GLN A 80 3.69 -19.10 2.44
N THR A 81 4.18 -17.89 2.19
CA THR A 81 5.60 -17.53 2.33
C THR A 81 5.94 -16.90 3.68
N GLY A 82 4.95 -16.66 4.53
CA GLY A 82 5.15 -16.00 5.82
C GLY A 82 5.41 -14.50 5.73
N ILE A 83 5.15 -13.87 4.58
CA ILE A 83 5.22 -12.42 4.42
C ILE A 83 4.00 -11.81 5.13
N ALA A 84 4.26 -10.97 6.12
CA ALA A 84 3.20 -10.21 6.77
C ALA A 84 2.63 -9.18 5.80
N TRP A 85 1.34 -8.89 5.91
CA TRP A 85 0.72 -7.85 5.10
C TRP A 85 -0.37 -7.11 5.86
N ASN A 86 -0.60 -5.85 5.48
CA ASN A 86 -1.65 -5.02 6.06
C ASN A 86 -2.18 -4.00 5.05
N TYR A 87 -3.39 -3.50 5.29
CA TYR A 87 -4.05 -2.51 4.46
C TYR A 87 -4.81 -1.50 5.32
N ALA A 88 -5.08 -0.33 4.76
CA ALA A 88 -5.71 0.77 5.48
C ALA A 88 -7.25 0.66 5.46
N ALA A 89 -7.80 -0.39 6.07
CA ALA A 89 -9.23 -0.67 6.09
C ALA A 89 -10.04 0.57 6.54
N GLY A 90 -11.00 0.99 5.72
CA GLY A 90 -11.88 2.12 6.02
C GLY A 90 -11.22 3.50 5.99
N CYS A 91 -9.99 3.64 5.46
CA CYS A 91 -9.25 4.91 5.42
C CYS A 91 -9.98 6.05 4.69
N ASN A 92 -10.97 5.73 3.86
CA ASN A 92 -11.82 6.69 3.13
C ASN A 92 -13.31 6.64 3.54
N SER A 93 -13.67 5.85 4.55
CA SER A 93 -15.08 5.61 4.94
C SER A 93 -15.82 6.89 5.35
N SER A 94 -15.16 7.76 6.12
CA SER A 94 -15.71 9.06 6.53
C SER A 94 -15.96 9.98 5.33
N SER A 95 -15.04 10.01 4.35
CA SER A 95 -15.22 10.79 3.12
C SER A 95 -16.43 10.30 2.32
N VAL A 96 -16.65 8.98 2.27
CA VAL A 96 -17.84 8.41 1.60
C VAL A 96 -19.11 8.84 2.31
N ALA A 97 -19.16 8.78 3.65
CA ALA A 97 -20.33 9.23 4.42
C ALA A 97 -20.65 10.72 4.15
N GLN A 98 -19.61 11.57 4.16
CA GLN A 98 -19.73 13.00 3.84
C GLN A 98 -20.17 13.28 2.40
N TYR A 99 -19.84 12.40 1.46
CA TYR A 99 -20.29 12.52 0.07
C TYR A 99 -21.74 12.07 -0.13
N VAL A 100 -22.14 10.96 0.50
CA VAL A 100 -23.47 10.36 0.32
C VAL A 100 -24.56 11.24 0.93
N GLN A 101 -24.34 11.80 2.13
CA GLN A 101 -25.36 12.59 2.84
C GLN A 101 -25.91 13.77 2.02
N PRO A 102 -25.10 14.70 1.47
CA PRO A 102 -25.62 15.78 0.63
C PRO A 102 -26.16 15.30 -0.72
N SER A 103 -25.64 14.17 -1.25
CA SER A 103 -26.14 13.57 -2.48
C SER A 103 -27.58 13.07 -2.32
N LEU A 104 -27.90 12.45 -1.19
CA LEU A 104 -29.26 12.02 -0.85
C LEU A 104 -30.21 13.22 -0.67
N HIS A 105 -29.75 14.30 -0.04
CA HIS A 105 -30.55 15.51 0.09
C HIS A 105 -30.90 16.14 -1.28
N ARG A 106 -29.94 16.15 -2.22
CA ARG A 106 -30.18 16.61 -3.60
C ARG A 106 -31.15 15.72 -4.40
N ALA A 107 -31.30 14.46 -4.03
CA ALA A 107 -32.18 13.52 -4.72
C ALA A 107 -33.64 13.63 -4.27
N GLN A 108 -33.97 14.48 -3.29
CA GLN A 108 -35.33 14.69 -2.84
C GLN A 108 -36.14 15.47 -3.90
N PRO A 109 -37.36 15.03 -4.27
CA PRO A 109 -38.19 15.75 -5.23
C PRO A 109 -38.55 17.15 -4.69
N VAL A 110 -38.54 18.13 -5.60
CA VAL A 110 -38.95 19.53 -5.34
C VAL A 110 -40.45 19.59 -5.06
#